data_AF-A0A7J4KH49-F1
#
_entry.id   AF-A0A7J4KH49-F1
#
_cell.length_a   1.000
_cell.length_b   1.000
_cell.length_c   1.000
_cell.angle_alpha   90.00
_cell.angle_beta   90.00
_cell.angle_gamma   90.00
#
_symmetry.space_group_name_H-M   'P 1'
#
loop_
_entity.id
_entity.type
_entity.pdbx_description
1 polymer ?
#
loop_
_entity_poly.entity_id
_entity_poly.type
_entity_poly.pdbx_seq_one_letter_code
_entity_poly.pdbx_strand_id
1 'polypeptide(L)'
;MESGQLFPAISREWRSRVSESHEYTIIRNDSVFRSSFHTSSVPESQFDAARGQLAAWCAACEGSTLPDVFTGHECETYEGPCYCITSREPLALQETARMAVRDALLADLTLVHGIGIRKARDLKQRGYATVRDLTMHRKFGKAARETLAILSGTDPGAIERLVSRWHSPSHPAAFLTSGLYPCRDFLFIDLETLGFFSRPIILFGLAEVRGQELVVSQYLLRDIGEELPALSAVFEHLGDDRVIVSYNGKAFDVPYLAGRSAFYGRPAAIANPHYDLLHFSRRRWRD
;
A
#
# COMPACT_ATOMS: atom_id res chain seq x y z
N MET A 1 22.41 -35.04 -15.75
CA MET A 1 22.93 -33.83 -16.42
C MET A 1 21.95 -33.45 -17.53
N GLU A 2 20.96 -32.62 -17.25
CA GLU A 2 20.08 -32.06 -18.30
C GLU A 2 19.27 -30.84 -17.79
N SER A 3 19.83 -30.07 -16.86
CA SER A 3 19.18 -28.86 -16.30
C SER A 3 19.63 -27.55 -16.98
N GLY A 4 20.65 -27.58 -17.85
CA GLY A 4 21.27 -26.38 -18.40
C GLY A 4 20.54 -25.71 -19.58
N GLN A 5 19.62 -26.40 -20.25
CA GLN A 5 18.94 -25.85 -21.44
C GLN A 5 17.56 -25.23 -21.18
N LEU A 6 16.92 -25.51 -20.03
CA LEU A 6 15.60 -24.95 -19.70
C LEU A 6 15.66 -23.48 -19.25
N PHE A 7 16.68 -23.12 -18.47
CA PHE A 7 16.84 -21.76 -17.92
C PHE A 7 17.05 -20.66 -18.98
N PRO A 8 17.84 -20.85 -20.06
CA PRO A 8 18.05 -19.80 -21.08
C PRO A 8 16.81 -19.52 -21.93
N ALA A 9 15.95 -20.52 -22.13
CA ALA A 9 14.70 -20.37 -22.89
C ALA A 9 13.65 -19.61 -22.08
N ILE A 10 13.48 -19.98 -20.80
CA ILE A 10 12.61 -19.27 -19.86
C ILE A 10 13.09 -17.82 -19.68
N SER A 11 14.41 -17.58 -19.54
CA SER A 11 14.96 -16.22 -19.42
C SER A 11 14.71 -15.34 -20.65
N ARG A 12 14.78 -15.90 -21.87
CA ARG A 12 14.50 -15.16 -23.12
C ARG A 12 13.02 -14.82 -23.27
N GLU A 13 12.14 -15.78 -23.02
CA GLU A 13 10.70 -15.56 -23.07
C GLU A 13 10.26 -14.58 -21.96
N TRP A 14 10.91 -14.63 -20.81
CA TRP A 14 10.69 -13.68 -19.70
C TRP A 14 11.13 -12.26 -20.06
N ARG A 15 12.32 -12.06 -20.66
CA ARG A 15 12.74 -10.75 -21.16
C ARG A 15 11.79 -10.17 -22.19
N SER A 16 11.27 -11.01 -23.09
CA SER A 16 10.29 -10.58 -24.10
C SER A 16 9.01 -10.08 -23.45
N ARG A 17 8.48 -10.80 -22.45
CA ARG A 17 7.19 -10.47 -21.81
C ARG A 17 7.28 -9.32 -20.81
N VAL A 18 8.36 -9.20 -20.05
CA VAL A 18 8.62 -8.04 -19.18
C VAL A 18 8.77 -6.77 -20.03
N SER A 19 9.36 -6.88 -21.22
CA SER A 19 9.49 -5.74 -22.13
C SER A 19 8.18 -5.26 -22.79
N GLU A 20 7.12 -6.08 -22.77
CA GLU A 20 5.83 -5.75 -23.39
C GLU A 20 4.83 -5.10 -22.43
N SER A 21 5.08 -5.12 -21.11
CA SER A 21 4.16 -4.64 -20.08
C SER A 21 4.65 -3.37 -19.36
N HIS A 22 5.08 -2.35 -20.11
CA HIS A 22 5.48 -1.09 -19.48
C HIS A 22 4.26 -0.22 -19.16
N GLU A 23 4.19 0.32 -17.94
CA GLU A 23 3.21 1.34 -17.55
C GLU A 23 3.48 2.72 -18.19
N TYR A 24 4.49 2.81 -19.05
CA TYR A 24 4.96 4.01 -19.72
C TYR A 24 5.26 3.75 -21.20
N THR A 25 5.18 4.81 -22.01
CA THR A 25 5.54 4.76 -23.42
C THR A 25 6.89 5.42 -23.66
N ILE A 26 7.76 4.77 -24.44
CA ILE A 26 9.05 5.33 -24.83
C ILE A 26 8.85 6.32 -25.99
N ILE A 27 9.23 7.57 -25.80
CA ILE A 27 9.19 8.59 -26.85
C ILE A 27 10.46 8.51 -27.68
N ARG A 28 10.33 8.00 -28.91
CA ARG A 28 11.45 7.90 -29.85
C ARG A 28 11.99 9.26 -30.27
N ASN A 29 13.31 9.35 -30.41
CA ASN A 29 14.05 10.57 -30.76
C ASN A 29 13.79 11.75 -29.81
N ASP A 30 13.32 11.49 -28.58
CA ASP A 30 12.94 12.49 -27.58
C ASP A 30 11.97 13.57 -28.12
N SER A 31 11.27 13.26 -29.22
CA SER A 31 10.45 14.23 -29.95
C SER A 31 9.00 14.23 -29.46
N VAL A 32 8.67 15.22 -28.64
CA VAL A 32 7.35 15.39 -27.99
C VAL A 32 6.34 15.94 -29.00
N PHE A 33 5.87 15.14 -29.95
CA PHE A 33 4.78 15.57 -30.86
C PHE A 33 3.58 14.63 -30.97
N ARG A 34 3.51 13.55 -30.17
CA ARG A 34 2.33 12.68 -30.06
C ARG A 34 2.15 12.06 -28.66
N SER A 35 2.17 12.88 -27.61
CA SER A 35 1.94 12.43 -26.22
C SER A 35 0.45 12.27 -25.85
N SER A 36 -0.48 12.42 -26.79
CA SER A 36 -1.89 12.18 -26.52
C SER A 36 -2.10 10.68 -26.27
N PHE A 37 -2.57 10.34 -25.07
CA PHE A 37 -3.17 9.06 -24.62
C PHE A 37 -2.39 8.20 -23.59
N HIS A 38 -1.11 8.47 -23.28
CA HIS A 38 -0.41 7.76 -22.20
C HIS A 38 -0.04 8.70 -21.04
N THR A 39 -0.37 8.31 -19.80
CA THR A 39 -0.21 9.12 -18.57
C THR A 39 1.23 9.22 -18.07
N SER A 40 2.16 8.39 -18.58
CA SER A 40 3.59 8.45 -18.28
C SER A 40 4.39 8.18 -19.54
N SER A 41 5.35 9.06 -19.86
CA SER A 41 6.20 8.95 -21.03
C SER A 41 7.68 9.09 -20.65
N VAL A 42 8.52 8.21 -21.17
CA VAL A 42 9.97 8.21 -20.90
C VAL A 42 10.72 8.51 -22.21
N PRO A 43 11.59 9.52 -22.27
CA PRO A 43 12.46 9.76 -23.42
C PRO A 43 13.33 8.53 -23.74
N GLU A 44 13.54 8.25 -25.02
CA GLU A 44 14.38 7.12 -25.47
C GLU A 44 15.81 7.24 -24.95
N SER A 45 16.36 8.45 -24.90
CA SER A 45 17.70 8.67 -24.33
C SER A 45 17.80 8.27 -22.85
N GLN A 46 16.76 8.55 -22.06
CA GLN A 46 16.69 8.17 -20.65
C GLN A 46 16.53 6.66 -20.49
N PHE A 47 15.68 6.05 -21.32
CA PHE A 47 15.49 4.61 -21.33
C PHE A 47 16.78 3.86 -21.66
N ASP A 48 17.50 4.29 -22.70
CA ASP A 48 18.77 3.69 -23.10
C ASP A 48 19.86 3.91 -22.05
N ALA A 49 19.93 5.09 -21.44
CA ALA A 49 20.85 5.35 -20.33
C ALA A 49 20.59 4.42 -19.14
N ALA A 50 19.33 4.23 -18.74
CA ALA A 50 18.95 3.31 -17.68
C ALA A 50 19.31 1.86 -18.02
N ARG A 51 19.09 1.43 -19.27
CA ARG A 51 19.51 0.10 -19.73
C ARG A 51 21.03 -0.07 -19.72
N GLY A 52 21.77 0.96 -20.10
CA GLY A 52 23.24 0.96 -20.04
C GLY A 52 23.75 0.83 -18.60
N GLN A 53 23.14 1.56 -17.66
CA GLN A 53 23.45 1.44 -16.23
C GLN A 53 23.14 0.04 -15.72
N LEU A 54 21.95 -0.51 -16.00
CA LEU A 54 21.58 -1.87 -15.60
C LEU A 54 22.58 -2.90 -16.13
N ALA A 55 22.95 -2.82 -17.41
CA ALA A 55 23.92 -3.73 -18.01
C ALA A 55 25.30 -3.65 -17.36
N ALA A 56 25.78 -2.43 -17.07
CA ALA A 56 27.04 -2.22 -16.37
C ALA A 56 27.02 -2.79 -14.94
N TRP A 57 25.92 -2.60 -14.22
CA TRP A 57 25.71 -3.18 -12.90
C TRP A 57 25.67 -4.71 -12.93
N CYS A 58 24.93 -5.31 -13.88
CA CYS A 58 24.89 -6.76 -14.04
C CYS A 58 26.27 -7.34 -14.35
N ALA A 59 27.07 -6.66 -15.18
CA ALA A 59 28.45 -7.08 -15.48
C ALA A 59 29.36 -6.95 -14.26
N ALA A 60 29.24 -5.87 -13.48
CA ALA A 60 30.03 -5.66 -12.27
C ALA A 60 29.72 -6.70 -11.17
N CYS A 61 28.49 -7.22 -11.14
CA CYS A 61 28.05 -8.25 -10.20
C CYS A 61 28.16 -9.68 -10.76
N GLU A 62 28.76 -9.88 -11.94
CA GLU A 62 28.86 -11.20 -12.55
C GLU A 62 29.67 -12.15 -11.65
N GLY A 63 29.10 -13.32 -11.34
CA GLY A 63 29.70 -14.30 -10.43
C GLY A 63 29.54 -13.99 -8.94
N SER A 64 28.95 -12.85 -8.58
CA SER A 64 28.62 -12.51 -7.18
C SER A 64 27.28 -13.15 -6.76
N THR A 65 27.17 -13.53 -5.50
CA THR A 65 25.89 -13.95 -4.89
C THR A 65 25.12 -12.73 -4.37
N LEU A 66 23.81 -12.87 -4.09
CA LEU A 66 23.02 -11.75 -3.55
C LEU A 66 23.61 -11.18 -2.24
N PRO A 67 24.08 -11.99 -1.26
CA PRO A 67 24.75 -11.46 -0.07
C PRO A 67 26.07 -10.73 -0.34
N ASP A 68 26.76 -11.00 -1.45
CA ASP A 68 27.98 -10.27 -1.83
C ASP A 68 27.65 -8.85 -2.32
N VAL A 69 26.47 -8.67 -2.90
CA VAL A 69 26.02 -7.40 -3.52
C VAL A 69 25.20 -6.56 -2.55
N PHE A 70 24.29 -7.19 -1.81
CA PHE A 70 23.38 -6.51 -0.90
C PHE A 70 23.71 -6.88 0.54
N THR A 71 24.09 -5.89 1.35
CA THR A 71 24.40 -6.11 2.76
C THR A 71 23.12 -6.32 3.58
N GLY A 72 22.82 -7.57 3.88
CA GLY A 72 21.74 -8.01 4.76
C GLY A 72 22.22 -9.06 5.77
N HIS A 73 21.26 -9.76 6.37
CA HIS A 73 21.50 -10.79 7.37
C HIS A 73 20.49 -11.93 7.23
N GLU A 74 20.88 -13.12 7.68
CA GLU A 74 19.98 -14.26 7.75
C GLU A 74 19.07 -14.13 8.98
N CYS A 75 17.77 -14.34 8.77
CA CYS A 75 16.73 -14.31 9.78
C CYS A 75 16.13 -15.71 9.90
N GLU A 76 16.22 -16.29 11.10
CA GLU A 76 15.55 -17.55 11.40
C GLU A 76 14.06 -17.33 11.63
N THR A 77 13.24 -18.11 10.92
CA THR A 77 11.78 -18.14 11.10
C THR A 77 11.35 -19.55 11.49
N TYR A 78 10.09 -19.70 11.89
CA TYR A 78 9.54 -21.03 12.15
C TYR A 78 9.66 -21.98 10.94
N GLU A 79 9.65 -21.44 9.72
CA GLU A 79 9.70 -22.22 8.48
C GLU A 79 11.12 -22.42 7.93
N GLY A 80 12.13 -21.91 8.63
CA GLY A 80 13.53 -21.94 8.23
C GLY A 80 14.13 -20.54 8.01
N PRO A 81 15.36 -20.47 7.49
CA PRO A 81 16.06 -19.22 7.29
C PRO A 81 15.55 -18.44 6.07
N CYS A 82 15.60 -17.11 6.13
CA CYS A 82 15.44 -16.22 4.99
C CYS A 82 16.45 -15.07 5.06
N TYR A 83 16.71 -14.41 3.92
CA TYR A 83 17.62 -13.27 3.86
C TYR A 83 16.87 -11.93 3.96
N CYS A 84 17.30 -11.06 4.87
CA CYS A 84 16.70 -9.75 5.10
C CYS A 84 17.73 -8.63 4.99
N ILE A 85 17.42 -7.64 4.16
CA ILE A 85 18.16 -6.39 4.04
C ILE A 85 17.40 -5.34 4.84
N THR A 86 18.05 -4.73 5.83
CA THR A 86 17.43 -3.70 6.68
C THR A 86 18.12 -2.36 6.47
N SER A 87 17.32 -1.32 6.24
CA SER A 87 17.77 0.07 6.28
C SER A 87 16.94 0.89 7.25
N ARG A 88 17.48 2.03 7.66
CA ARG A 88 16.85 2.95 8.61
C ARG A 88 17.02 4.36 8.08
N GLU A 89 15.91 5.05 7.94
CA GLU A 89 15.89 6.43 7.50
C GLU A 89 15.24 7.30 8.58
N PRO A 90 15.80 8.50 8.89
CA PRO A 90 15.14 9.44 9.78
C PRO A 90 13.74 9.78 9.24
N LEU A 91 12.71 9.60 10.08
CA LEU A 91 11.34 9.90 9.73
C LEU A 91 10.63 10.59 10.89
N ALA A 92 10.24 11.84 10.66
CA ALA A 92 9.40 12.59 11.57
C ALA A 92 7.94 12.56 11.08
N LEU A 93 7.22 11.48 11.40
CA LEU A 93 5.76 11.48 11.26
C LEU A 93 5.13 12.20 12.44
N GLN A 94 4.38 13.27 12.14
CA GLN A 94 3.61 13.96 13.17
C GLN A 94 2.38 13.11 13.51
N GLU A 95 2.25 12.73 14.78
CA GLU A 95 0.99 12.17 15.26
C GLU A 95 -0.11 13.20 15.06
N THR A 96 -1.13 12.85 14.28
CA THR A 96 -2.30 13.72 14.13
C THR A 96 -3.05 13.71 15.46
N ALA A 97 -3.43 14.89 15.94
CA ALA A 97 -4.27 14.98 17.13
C ALA A 97 -5.59 14.25 16.88
N ARG A 98 -5.81 13.10 17.52
CA ARG A 98 -7.02 12.28 17.35
C ARG A 98 -8.31 13.07 17.59
N MET A 99 -8.24 14.08 18.46
CA MET A 99 -9.34 15.00 18.70
C MET A 99 -9.66 15.85 17.47
N ALA A 100 -8.67 16.39 16.78
CA ALA A 100 -8.87 17.17 15.56
C ALA A 100 -9.50 16.33 14.44
N VAL A 101 -9.10 15.06 14.31
CA VAL A 101 -9.74 14.10 13.38
C VAL A 101 -11.21 13.93 13.72
N ARG A 102 -11.53 13.67 14.99
CA ARG A 102 -12.92 13.51 15.45
C ARG A 102 -13.74 14.78 15.24
N ASP A 103 -13.19 15.95 15.53
CA ASP A 103 -13.88 17.23 15.35
C ASP A 103 -14.21 17.48 13.87
N ALA A 104 -13.26 17.17 12.98
CA ALA A 104 -13.49 17.27 11.54
C ALA A 104 -14.60 16.32 11.06
N LEU A 105 -14.63 15.07 11.55
CA LEU A 105 -15.70 14.11 11.24
C LEU A 105 -17.04 14.53 11.85
N LEU A 106 -17.05 15.06 13.08
CA LEU A 106 -18.26 15.61 13.72
C LEU A 106 -18.81 16.83 12.98
N ALA A 107 -17.96 17.61 12.30
CA ALA A 107 -18.38 18.72 11.46
C ALA A 107 -18.92 18.28 10.09
N ASP A 108 -18.72 17.02 9.69
CA ASP A 108 -19.27 16.46 8.46
C ASP A 108 -20.68 15.91 8.66
N LEU A 109 -21.67 16.79 8.48
CA LEU A 109 -23.08 16.42 8.58
C LEU A 109 -23.52 15.39 7.53
N THR A 110 -22.73 15.17 6.47
CA THR A 110 -23.09 14.19 5.43
C THR A 110 -22.95 12.74 5.90
N LEU A 111 -22.30 12.52 7.04
CA LEU A 111 -22.23 11.21 7.72
C LEU A 111 -23.56 10.82 8.41
N VAL A 112 -24.54 11.71 8.46
CA VAL A 112 -25.86 11.45 9.03
C VAL A 112 -26.82 11.02 7.94
N HIS A 113 -27.48 9.88 8.14
CA HIS A 113 -28.43 9.32 7.18
C HIS A 113 -29.52 10.35 6.78
N GLY A 114 -29.67 10.56 5.47
CA GLY A 114 -30.64 11.49 4.89
C GLY A 114 -30.14 12.93 4.73
N ILE A 115 -28.86 13.20 5.01
CA ILE A 115 -28.24 14.52 4.82
C ILE A 115 -27.21 14.44 3.68
N GLY A 116 -27.59 14.87 2.48
CA GLY A 116 -26.63 15.11 1.38
C GLY A 116 -25.95 16.48 1.46
N ILE A 117 -24.97 16.73 0.60
CA ILE A 117 -24.15 17.96 0.56
C ILE A 117 -25.00 19.25 0.62
N ARG A 118 -26.06 19.34 -0.19
CA ARG A 118 -26.97 20.50 -0.20
C ARG A 118 -27.64 20.69 1.17
N LYS A 119 -28.15 19.60 1.75
CA LYS A 119 -28.85 19.65 3.04
C LYS A 119 -27.90 19.99 4.18
N ALA A 120 -26.67 19.45 4.16
CA ALA A 120 -25.63 19.80 5.10
C ALA A 120 -25.33 21.31 5.07
N ARG A 121 -25.24 21.91 3.88
CA ARG A 121 -25.07 23.36 3.72
C ARG A 121 -26.24 24.15 4.30
N ASP A 122 -27.48 23.79 3.97
CA ASP A 122 -28.68 24.46 4.50
C ASP A 122 -28.72 24.40 6.04
N LEU A 123 -28.35 23.26 6.62
CA LEU A 123 -28.33 23.05 8.07
C LEU A 123 -27.23 23.89 8.75
N LYS A 124 -26.03 23.95 8.16
CA LYS A 124 -24.95 24.82 8.65
C LYS A 124 -25.35 26.29 8.65
N GLN A 125 -26.03 26.76 7.62
CA GLN A 125 -26.57 28.14 7.57
C GLN A 125 -27.62 28.42 8.65
N ARG A 126 -28.29 27.38 9.17
CA ARG A 126 -29.27 27.47 10.26
C ARG A 126 -28.64 27.27 11.65
N GLY A 127 -27.31 27.21 11.74
CA GLY A 127 -26.57 27.10 13.00
C GLY A 127 -26.24 25.67 13.44
N TYR A 128 -26.57 24.64 12.67
CA TYR A 128 -26.14 23.26 12.97
C TYR A 128 -24.73 23.05 12.42
N ALA A 129 -23.70 23.27 13.24
CA ALA A 129 -22.31 23.17 12.82
C ALA A 129 -21.82 21.71 12.78
N THR A 130 -22.31 20.88 13.69
CA THR A 130 -21.83 19.52 13.95
C THR A 130 -22.98 18.51 14.04
N VAL A 131 -22.64 17.22 13.95
CA VAL A 131 -23.57 16.10 14.20
C VAL A 131 -24.20 16.21 15.59
N ARG A 132 -23.47 16.73 16.59
CA ARG A 132 -23.97 16.94 17.95
C ARG A 132 -25.17 17.90 17.98
N ASP A 133 -25.12 18.97 17.19
CA ASP A 133 -26.20 19.96 17.12
C ASP A 133 -27.49 19.36 16.55
N LEU A 134 -27.36 18.32 15.72
CA LEU A 134 -28.49 17.65 15.11
C LEU A 134 -29.19 16.64 16.03
N THR A 135 -28.63 16.30 17.19
CA THR A 135 -29.17 15.24 18.08
C THR A 135 -30.60 15.49 18.55
N MET A 136 -31.02 16.76 18.65
CA MET A 136 -32.39 17.17 19.00
C MET A 136 -33.21 17.61 17.78
N HIS A 137 -32.67 17.52 16.56
CA HIS A 137 -33.35 17.94 15.35
C HIS A 137 -34.56 17.04 15.05
N ARG A 138 -35.74 17.64 14.83
CA ARG A 138 -37.02 16.93 14.63
C ARG A 138 -36.96 15.82 13.58
N LYS A 139 -36.24 16.03 12.46
CA LYS A 139 -36.15 15.06 11.36
C LYS A 139 -34.92 14.15 11.43
N PHE A 140 -33.81 14.65 11.95
CA PHE A 140 -32.50 13.98 11.82
C PHE A 140 -31.93 13.50 13.15
N GLY A 141 -32.58 13.80 14.27
CA GLY A 141 -32.05 13.55 15.61
C GLY A 141 -31.76 12.09 15.93
N LYS A 142 -32.60 11.16 15.46
CA LYS A 142 -32.32 9.73 15.64
C LYS A 142 -31.02 9.32 14.93
N ALA A 143 -30.92 9.59 13.63
CA ALA A 143 -29.72 9.29 12.85
C ALA A 143 -28.48 10.02 13.38
N ALA A 144 -28.62 11.28 13.80
CA ALA A 144 -27.52 12.06 14.37
C ALA A 144 -27.00 11.46 15.69
N ARG A 145 -27.88 10.94 16.56
CA ARG A 145 -27.46 10.25 17.79
C ARG A 145 -26.72 8.95 17.49
N GLU A 146 -27.19 8.18 16.51
CA GLU A 146 -26.51 6.95 16.06
C GLU A 146 -25.11 7.26 15.48
N THR A 147 -25.01 8.24 14.59
CA THR A 147 -23.73 8.73 14.04
C THR A 147 -22.82 9.25 15.16
N LEU A 148 -23.34 10.05 16.09
CA LEU A 148 -22.57 10.60 17.21
C LEU A 148 -22.02 9.51 18.14
N ALA A 149 -22.80 8.47 18.41
CA ALA A 149 -22.36 7.34 19.24
C ALA A 149 -21.14 6.64 18.64
N ILE A 150 -21.12 6.44 17.30
CA ILE A 150 -19.98 5.86 16.60
C ILE A 150 -18.76 6.81 16.65
N LEU A 151 -18.95 8.09 16.29
CA LEU A 151 -17.85 9.07 16.25
C LEU A 151 -17.24 9.36 17.63
N SER A 152 -18.02 9.20 18.71
CA SER A 152 -17.55 9.36 20.09
C SER A 152 -16.91 8.08 20.66
N GLY A 153 -16.96 6.97 19.92
CA GLY A 153 -16.42 5.68 20.33
C GLY A 153 -14.89 5.60 20.25
N THR A 154 -14.37 4.49 20.77
CA THR A 154 -12.93 4.17 20.75
C THR A 154 -12.51 3.26 19.60
N ASP A 155 -13.44 2.56 18.94
CA ASP A 155 -13.18 1.66 17.80
C ASP A 155 -12.99 2.47 16.50
N PRO A 156 -11.75 2.59 15.97
CA PRO A 156 -11.50 3.28 14.71
C PRO A 156 -12.18 2.59 13.52
N GLY A 157 -12.28 1.25 13.54
CA GLY A 157 -12.90 0.47 12.47
C GLY A 157 -14.39 0.77 12.33
N ALA A 158 -15.11 1.02 13.43
CA ALA A 158 -16.50 1.49 13.37
C ALA A 158 -16.63 2.86 12.69
N ILE A 159 -15.68 3.77 12.96
CA ILE A 159 -15.65 5.09 12.34
C ILE A 159 -15.34 4.98 10.84
N GLU A 160 -14.38 4.14 10.46
CA GLU A 160 -14.08 3.86 9.04
C GLU A 160 -15.29 3.29 8.29
N ARG A 161 -16.00 2.31 8.87
CA ARG A 161 -17.23 1.74 8.29
C ARG A 161 -18.32 2.79 8.12
N LEU A 162 -18.44 3.72 9.07
CA LEU A 162 -19.38 4.84 8.96
C LEU A 162 -18.99 5.77 7.80
N VAL A 163 -17.72 6.13 7.67
CA VAL A 163 -17.23 7.00 6.60
C VAL A 163 -17.40 6.33 5.23
N SER A 164 -16.99 5.08 5.08
CA SER A 164 -17.06 4.35 3.81
C SER A 164 -18.49 4.05 3.34
N ARG A 165 -19.47 4.04 4.26
CA ARG A 165 -20.89 3.97 3.91
C ARG A 165 -21.37 5.17 3.08
N TRP A 166 -20.78 6.34 3.30
CA TRP A 166 -21.23 7.60 2.71
C TRP A 166 -20.28 8.18 1.68
N HIS A 167 -18.99 7.85 1.78
CA HIS A 167 -17.93 8.45 0.99
C HIS A 167 -17.13 7.41 0.21
N SER A 168 -16.65 7.79 -0.97
CA SER A 168 -15.78 6.92 -1.77
C SER A 168 -14.44 6.65 -1.07
N PRO A 169 -13.74 5.55 -1.41
CA PRO A 169 -12.41 5.26 -0.84
C PRO A 169 -11.38 6.38 -1.04
N SER A 170 -11.51 7.17 -2.10
CA SER A 170 -10.65 8.32 -2.38
C SER A 170 -11.03 9.61 -1.63
N HIS A 171 -12.14 9.64 -0.90
CA HIS A 171 -12.63 10.85 -0.24
C HIS A 171 -11.69 11.29 0.90
N PRO A 172 -11.47 12.59 1.13
CA PRO A 172 -10.57 13.07 2.20
C PRO A 172 -10.93 12.57 3.59
N ALA A 173 -12.24 12.43 3.89
CA ALA A 173 -12.68 11.89 5.17
C ALA A 173 -12.23 10.43 5.36
N ALA A 174 -12.16 9.63 4.29
CA ALA A 174 -11.66 8.26 4.34
C ALA A 174 -10.15 8.22 4.53
N PHE A 175 -9.39 9.20 4.03
CA PHE A 175 -7.96 9.31 4.37
C PHE A 175 -7.77 9.77 5.81
N LEU A 176 -8.58 10.72 6.27
CA LEU A 176 -8.47 11.34 7.58
C LEU A 176 -8.63 10.34 8.74
N THR A 177 -9.38 9.25 8.55
CA THR A 177 -9.50 8.18 9.55
C THR A 177 -8.17 7.51 9.87
N SER A 178 -7.15 7.61 9.00
CA SER A 178 -5.80 7.11 9.30
C SER A 178 -5.22 7.77 10.56
N GLY A 179 -5.55 9.05 10.81
CA GLY A 179 -5.14 9.76 12.02
C GLY A 179 -5.80 9.28 13.32
N LEU A 180 -6.65 8.26 13.27
CA LEU A 180 -7.18 7.58 14.46
C LEU A 180 -6.19 6.53 15.01
N TYR A 181 -5.26 6.05 14.19
CA TYR A 181 -4.24 5.08 14.56
C TYR A 181 -2.93 5.78 14.92
N PRO A 182 -2.16 5.26 15.90
CA PRO A 182 -0.83 5.77 16.17
C PRO A 182 0.13 5.39 15.03
N CYS A 183 1.13 6.23 14.76
CA CYS A 183 2.01 6.04 13.60
C CYS A 183 2.80 4.72 13.62
N ARG A 184 3.12 4.21 14.82
CA ARG A 184 3.83 2.94 15.00
C ARG A 184 3.04 1.71 14.53
N ASP A 185 1.71 1.82 14.39
CA ASP A 185 0.87 0.70 13.97
C ASP A 185 0.85 0.57 12.43
N PHE A 186 1.34 1.58 11.69
CA PHE A 186 1.42 1.49 10.23
C PHE A 186 2.51 0.54 9.78
N LEU A 187 2.12 -0.37 8.88
CA LEU A 187 3.01 -1.25 8.12
C LEU A 187 2.81 -0.98 6.63
N PHE A 188 3.84 -0.46 5.99
CA PHE A 188 3.88 -0.27 4.55
C PHE A 188 4.30 -1.59 3.90
N ILE A 189 3.60 -1.99 2.84
CA ILE A 189 3.84 -3.25 2.12
C ILE A 189 3.93 -2.97 0.62
N ASP A 190 4.94 -3.58 0.00
CA ASP A 190 5.18 -3.62 -1.44
C ASP A 190 5.80 -4.98 -1.80
N LEU A 191 5.36 -5.61 -2.89
CA LEU A 191 5.82 -6.94 -3.29
C LEU A 191 6.35 -6.94 -4.72
N GLU A 192 7.50 -7.59 -4.92
CA GLU A 192 8.00 -7.90 -6.26
C GLU A 192 7.85 -9.39 -6.57
N THR A 193 7.38 -9.68 -7.77
CA THR A 193 7.14 -11.04 -8.24
C THR A 193 7.82 -11.26 -9.59
N LEU A 194 8.07 -12.53 -9.94
CA LEU A 194 8.60 -12.87 -11.28
C LEU A 194 7.52 -12.85 -12.39
N GLY A 195 6.51 -11.97 -12.27
CA GLY A 195 5.41 -11.76 -13.21
C GLY A 195 4.02 -12.06 -12.64
N PHE A 196 3.00 -11.99 -13.49
CA PHE A 196 1.61 -12.14 -13.05
C PHE A 196 1.22 -13.60 -12.75
N PHE A 197 0.51 -13.78 -11.63
CA PHE A 197 -0.16 -15.00 -11.12
C PHE A 197 0.73 -16.18 -10.73
N SER A 198 0.50 -16.71 -9.51
CA SER A 198 1.06 -17.96 -8.96
C SER A 198 2.58 -18.14 -9.06
N ARG A 199 3.31 -17.04 -9.27
CA ARG A 199 4.77 -16.97 -9.18
C ARG A 199 5.20 -16.76 -7.73
N PRO A 200 6.39 -17.24 -7.35
CA PRO A 200 7.01 -16.82 -6.10
C PRO A 200 7.10 -15.31 -6.00
N ILE A 201 6.84 -14.78 -4.80
CA ILE A 201 7.25 -13.42 -4.43
C ILE A 201 8.75 -13.48 -4.19
N ILE A 202 9.52 -12.64 -4.87
CA ILE A 202 10.99 -12.62 -4.79
C ILE A 202 11.52 -11.55 -3.86
N LEU A 203 10.72 -10.50 -3.62
CA LEU A 203 11.04 -9.44 -2.67
C LEU A 203 9.78 -9.07 -1.91
N PHE A 204 9.87 -9.08 -0.59
CA PHE A 204 8.86 -8.51 0.29
C PHE A 204 9.42 -7.24 0.90
N GLY A 205 8.93 -6.09 0.45
CA GLY A 205 9.25 -4.79 1.02
C GLY A 205 8.29 -4.46 2.15
N LEU A 206 8.81 -4.33 3.36
CA LEU A 206 8.10 -3.82 4.52
C LEU A 206 8.73 -2.52 4.98
N ALA A 207 7.92 -1.56 5.40
CA ALA A 207 8.42 -0.42 6.17
C ALA A 207 7.53 -0.16 7.39
N GLU A 208 8.13 0.16 8.52
CA GLU A 208 7.40 0.47 9.74
C GLU A 208 8.06 1.62 10.50
N VAL A 209 7.24 2.31 11.29
CA VAL A 209 7.69 3.47 12.06
C VAL A 209 8.15 3.00 13.44
N ARG A 210 9.44 3.12 13.74
CA ARG A 210 10.01 2.82 15.06
C ARG A 210 10.62 4.09 15.65
N GLY A 211 9.87 4.74 16.56
CA GLY A 211 10.30 6.01 17.15
C GLY A 211 10.33 7.13 16.12
N GLN A 212 11.53 7.65 15.83
CA GLN A 212 11.77 8.70 14.82
C GLN A 212 12.45 8.15 13.56
N GLU A 213 12.36 6.84 13.35
CA GLU A 213 12.94 6.15 12.20
C GLU A 213 11.86 5.42 11.40
N LEU A 214 12.03 5.43 10.09
CA LEU A 214 11.43 4.43 9.21
C LEU A 214 12.40 3.27 9.10
N VAL A 215 12.00 2.11 9.58
CA VAL A 215 12.76 0.88 9.41
C VAL A 215 12.19 0.14 8.22
N VAL A 216 13.03 -0.07 7.21
CA VAL A 216 12.67 -0.80 5.99
C VAL A 216 13.31 -2.18 6.06
N SER A 217 12.51 -3.22 5.92
CA SER A 217 12.94 -4.62 5.84
C SER A 217 12.58 -5.16 4.48
N GLN A 218 13.58 -5.65 3.75
CA GLN A 218 13.42 -6.24 2.43
C GLN A 218 13.83 -7.71 2.51
N TYR A 219 12.83 -8.61 2.49
CA TYR A 219 13.08 -10.05 2.44
C TYR A 219 13.30 -10.45 0.99
N LEU A 220 14.56 -10.69 0.63
CA LEU A 220 15.00 -10.98 -0.72
C LEU A 220 15.36 -12.46 -0.82
N LEU A 221 14.67 -13.19 -1.69
CA LEU A 221 14.89 -14.62 -1.85
C LEU A 221 16.25 -14.89 -2.52
N ARG A 222 17.13 -15.63 -1.84
CA ARG A 222 18.35 -16.19 -2.44
C ARG A 222 18.02 -17.39 -3.33
N ASP A 223 17.00 -18.13 -2.94
CA ASP A 223 16.40 -19.21 -3.69
C ASP A 223 14.89 -19.31 -3.41
N ILE A 224 14.18 -20.06 -4.25
CA ILE A 224 12.70 -20.17 -4.17
C ILE A 224 12.24 -20.84 -2.87
N GLY A 225 13.09 -21.66 -2.24
CA GLY A 225 12.80 -22.32 -0.97
C GLY A 225 12.62 -21.33 0.19
N GLU A 226 13.19 -20.13 0.09
CA GLU A 226 13.08 -19.09 1.11
C GLU A 226 11.75 -18.33 1.08
N GLU A 227 10.88 -18.56 0.08
CA GLU A 227 9.60 -17.85 0.02
C GLU A 227 8.72 -18.10 1.24
N LEU A 228 8.63 -19.35 1.69
CA LEU A 228 7.80 -19.71 2.85
C LEU A 228 8.37 -19.13 4.16
N PRO A 229 9.68 -19.24 4.45
CA PRO A 229 10.33 -18.45 5.49
C PRO A 229 10.04 -16.95 5.44
N ALA A 230 10.24 -16.31 4.27
CA ALA A 230 9.99 -14.87 4.10
C ALA A 230 8.51 -14.50 4.33
N LEU A 231 7.58 -15.32 3.83
CA LEU A 231 6.14 -15.19 4.11
C LEU A 231 5.87 -15.24 5.61
N SER A 232 6.46 -16.20 6.33
CA SER A 232 6.29 -16.32 7.78
C SER A 232 6.73 -15.06 8.50
N ALA A 233 7.91 -14.53 8.15
CA ALA A 233 8.39 -13.27 8.73
C ALA A 233 7.44 -12.10 8.44
N VAL A 234 6.93 -12.00 7.21
CA VAL A 234 5.98 -10.94 6.83
C VAL A 234 4.67 -11.02 7.64
N PHE A 235 4.13 -12.23 7.85
CA PHE A 235 2.92 -12.40 8.66
C PHE A 235 3.15 -12.09 10.15
N GLU A 236 4.34 -12.38 10.69
CA GLU A 236 4.72 -11.97 12.04
C GLU A 236 4.78 -10.44 12.18
N HIS A 237 5.32 -9.75 11.18
CA HIS A 237 5.32 -8.29 11.13
C HIS A 237 3.90 -7.71 11.01
N LEU A 238 3.07 -8.35 10.18
CA LEU A 238 1.70 -7.93 9.91
C LEU A 238 0.85 -7.99 11.17
N GLY A 239 0.77 -9.13 11.85
CA GLY A 239 -0.05 -9.30 13.06
C GLY A 239 -1.51 -8.80 12.92
N ASP A 240 -2.26 -8.82 14.03
CA ASP A 240 -3.66 -8.37 14.01
C ASP A 240 -3.82 -6.86 14.27
N ASP A 241 -2.83 -6.25 14.92
CA ASP A 241 -2.91 -4.86 15.41
C ASP A 241 -2.36 -3.82 14.42
N ARG A 242 -1.80 -4.23 13.27
CA ARG A 242 -1.23 -3.30 12.30
C ARG A 242 -2.28 -2.72 11.35
N VAL A 243 -1.94 -1.56 10.80
CA VAL A 243 -2.65 -0.88 9.73
C VAL A 243 -1.81 -0.95 8.46
N ILE A 244 -2.34 -1.60 7.42
CA ILE A 244 -1.65 -1.75 6.15
C ILE A 244 -1.70 -0.44 5.38
N VAL A 245 -0.56 -0.04 4.84
CA VAL A 245 -0.45 1.02 3.85
C VAL A 245 0.22 0.46 2.61
N SER A 246 -0.35 0.68 1.44
CA SER A 246 0.27 0.25 0.18
C SER A 246 -0.17 1.12 -0.98
N TYR A 247 0.41 0.91 -2.15
CA TYR A 247 -0.02 1.55 -3.39
C TYR A 247 -0.61 0.50 -4.33
N ASN A 248 -1.92 0.54 -4.57
CA ASN A 248 -2.68 -0.47 -5.33
C ASN A 248 -2.73 -1.88 -4.69
N GLY A 249 -2.24 -2.04 -3.45
CA GLY A 249 -2.15 -3.36 -2.84
C GLY A 249 -3.47 -3.96 -2.38
N LYS A 250 -4.59 -3.23 -2.36
CA LYS A 250 -5.91 -3.86 -2.21
C LYS A 250 -6.26 -4.76 -3.40
N ALA A 251 -5.78 -4.40 -4.58
CA ALA A 251 -6.00 -5.15 -5.81
C ALA A 251 -4.88 -6.15 -6.10
N PHE A 252 -3.68 -5.93 -5.55
CA PHE A 252 -2.49 -6.73 -5.86
C PHE A 252 -1.85 -7.36 -4.62
N ASP A 253 -1.08 -6.59 -3.85
CA ASP A 253 -0.18 -7.13 -2.82
C ASP A 253 -0.86 -8.01 -1.78
N VAL A 254 -1.93 -7.51 -1.15
CA VAL A 254 -2.61 -8.21 -0.04
C VAL A 254 -3.32 -9.49 -0.52
N PRO A 255 -4.12 -9.48 -1.61
CA PRO A 255 -4.65 -10.71 -2.19
C PRO A 255 -3.54 -11.69 -2.62
N TYR A 256 -2.42 -11.19 -3.17
CA TYR A 256 -1.32 -12.03 -3.61
C TYR A 256 -0.63 -12.71 -2.43
N LEU A 257 -0.34 -11.96 -1.36
CA LEU A 257 0.22 -12.45 -0.11
C LEU A 257 -0.65 -13.55 0.52
N ALA A 258 -1.96 -13.30 0.65
CA ALA A 258 -2.91 -14.28 1.15
C ALA A 258 -2.98 -15.55 0.27
N GLY A 259 -2.94 -15.37 -1.05
CA GLY A 259 -2.92 -16.47 -2.02
C GLY A 259 -1.65 -17.33 -1.92
N ARG A 260 -0.47 -16.72 -1.77
CA ARG A 260 0.79 -17.44 -1.55
C ARG A 260 0.80 -18.17 -0.22
N SER A 261 0.29 -17.55 0.84
CA SER A 261 0.11 -18.22 2.14
C SER A 261 -0.79 -19.46 2.03
N ALA A 262 -1.93 -19.34 1.33
CA ALA A 262 -2.83 -20.46 1.08
C ALA A 262 -2.19 -21.57 0.23
N PHE A 263 -1.34 -21.23 -0.74
CA PHE A 263 -0.58 -22.20 -1.54
C PHE A 263 0.31 -23.11 -0.67
N TYR A 264 0.89 -22.57 0.40
CA TYR A 264 1.66 -23.34 1.39
C TYR A 264 0.79 -24.01 2.48
N GLY A 265 -0.53 -24.07 2.29
CA GLY A 265 -1.45 -24.70 3.24
C GLY A 265 -1.74 -23.85 4.49
N ARG A 266 -1.43 -22.56 4.45
CA ARG A 266 -1.63 -21.60 5.55
C ARG A 266 -2.60 -20.48 5.11
N PRO A 267 -3.89 -20.77 4.89
CA PRO A 267 -4.83 -19.72 4.50
C PRO A 267 -4.87 -18.63 5.58
N ALA A 268 -4.58 -17.39 5.18
CA ALA A 268 -4.57 -16.23 6.06
C ALA A 268 -5.66 -15.25 5.64
N ALA A 269 -6.51 -14.86 6.59
CA ALA A 269 -7.47 -13.79 6.40
C ALA A 269 -6.81 -12.47 6.85
N ILE A 270 -6.39 -11.65 5.89
CA ILE A 270 -5.83 -10.34 6.17
C ILE A 270 -6.99 -9.35 6.32
N ALA A 271 -7.38 -9.08 7.56
CA ALA A 271 -8.52 -8.22 7.91
C ALA A 271 -8.09 -6.86 8.50
N ASN A 272 -6.79 -6.57 8.50
CA ASN A 272 -6.24 -5.32 9.00
C ASN A 272 -6.89 -4.10 8.31
N PRO A 273 -7.05 -2.97 9.02
CA PRO A 273 -7.37 -1.70 8.37
C PRO A 273 -6.35 -1.41 7.27
N HIS A 274 -6.82 -0.98 6.10
CA HIS A 274 -5.96 -0.86 4.92
C HIS A 274 -6.19 0.45 4.17
N TYR A 275 -5.16 1.28 4.12
CA TYR A 275 -5.09 2.52 3.35
C TYR A 275 -4.35 2.29 2.04
N ASP A 276 -5.10 2.19 0.94
CA ASP A 276 -4.54 2.09 -0.41
C ASP A 276 -4.35 3.50 -1.01
N LEU A 277 -3.09 3.89 -1.14
CA LEU A 277 -2.68 5.22 -1.56
C LEU A 277 -3.05 5.54 -3.01
N LEU A 278 -3.27 4.53 -3.87
CA LEU A 278 -3.63 4.74 -5.28
C LEU A 278 -4.88 5.62 -5.40
N HIS A 279 -5.89 5.38 -4.55
CA HIS A 279 -7.16 6.10 -4.61
C HIS A 279 -7.03 7.58 -4.22
N PHE A 280 -6.20 7.87 -3.21
CA PHE A 280 -5.95 9.23 -2.75
C PHE A 280 -5.07 9.98 -3.76
N SER A 281 -4.05 9.31 -4.29
CA SER A 281 -3.15 9.86 -5.30
C SER A 281 -3.90 10.24 -6.58
N ARG A 282 -4.73 9.33 -7.12
CA ARG A 282 -5.58 9.62 -8.29
C ARG A 282 -6.59 10.75 -8.10
N ARG A 283 -6.92 11.11 -6.86
CA ARG A 283 -7.79 12.28 -6.58
C ARG A 283 -6.98 13.56 -6.46
N ARG A 284 -5.76 13.49 -5.91
CA ARG A 284 -4.91 14.65 -5.65
C ARG A 284 -4.14 15.14 -6.88
N TRP A 285 -3.70 14.22 -7.72
CA TRP A 285 -2.94 14.46 -8.95
C TRP A 285 -3.76 14.09 -10.19
N ARG A 286 -5.08 14.24 -10.09
CA ARG A 286 -5.94 14.17 -11.26
C ARG A 286 -5.68 15.44 -12.08
N ASP A 287 -5.06 15.29 -13.24
CA ASP A 287 -5.19 16.23 -14.35
C ASP A 287 -6.64 16.21 -14.86
#